data_AF-A0A6C0CID0-F1
#
_entry.id   AF-A0A6C0CID0-F1
#
_cell.length_a   1.000
_cell.length_b   1.000
_cell.length_c   1.000
_cell.angle_alpha   90.00
_cell.angle_beta   90.00
_cell.angle_gamma   90.00
#
_symmetry.space_group_name_H-M   'P 1'
#
loop_
_entity.id
_entity.type
_entity.pdbx_description
1 polymer ?
#
loop_
_entity_poly.entity_id
_entity_poly.type
_entity_poly.pdbx_seq_one_letter_code
_entity_poly.pdbx_strand_id
1 'polypeptide(L)'
;MRGLHLKTIKRSHNPAKKWDAVFMKPNGQTITQPFGQRGYSDYTKHKNLTRKKRYIARHARMHEDWKDPTRAGTLSRYILWGKPTLKASIRSFKKKFHV
;
A
#
# COMPACT_ATOMS: atom_id res chain seq x y z
N MET A 1 0.62 9.62 15.21
CA MET A 1 1.65 9.41 14.16
C MET A 1 2.24 10.74 13.69
N ARG A 2 2.66 11.64 14.58
CA ARG A 2 3.30 12.90 14.14
C ARG A 2 4.72 12.58 13.64
N GLY A 3 5.00 12.90 12.37
CA GLY A 3 6.35 12.86 11.78
C GLY A 3 6.75 11.56 11.06
N LEU A 4 5.82 10.62 10.81
CA LEU A 4 6.06 9.56 9.83
C LEU A 4 5.80 10.11 8.43
N HIS A 5 6.75 9.99 7.50
CA HIS A 5 6.61 10.48 6.13
C HIS A 5 6.86 9.37 5.11
N LEU A 6 5.92 9.18 4.17
CA LEU A 6 6.10 8.29 3.01
C LEU A 6 7.02 8.97 1.99
N LYS A 7 8.32 8.67 2.11
CA LYS A 7 9.40 9.24 1.30
C LYS A 7 9.28 8.85 -0.17
N THR A 8 9.12 7.56 -0.46
CA THR A 8 9.00 7.10 -1.86
C THR A 8 8.32 5.74 -1.97
N ILE A 9 7.79 5.44 -3.16
CA ILE A 9 7.41 4.11 -3.59
C ILE A 9 8.20 3.77 -4.83
N LYS A 10 9.02 2.71 -4.74
CA LYS A 10 9.92 2.29 -5.82
C LYS A 10 9.78 0.80 -6.09
N ARG A 11 10.34 0.32 -7.20
CA ARG A 11 10.39 -1.12 -7.49
C ARG A 11 11.03 -1.85 -6.31
N SER A 12 10.40 -2.96 -5.92
CA SER A 12 10.81 -3.71 -4.75
C SER A 12 12.18 -4.37 -4.95
N HIS A 13 13.05 -4.23 -3.96
CA HIS A 13 14.30 -4.98 -3.86
C HIS A 13 14.03 -6.49 -3.75
N ASN A 14 12.95 -6.89 -3.07
CA ASN A 14 12.51 -8.29 -3.04
C ASN A 14 11.89 -8.67 -4.40
N PRO A 15 12.40 -9.70 -5.09
CA PRO A 15 11.92 -10.07 -6.42
C PRO A 15 10.50 -10.64 -6.43
N ALA A 16 10.00 -11.17 -5.31
CA ALA A 16 8.63 -11.66 -5.19
C ALA A 16 7.61 -10.51 -5.05
N LYS A 17 8.05 -9.31 -4.66
CA LYS A 17 7.16 -8.18 -4.37
C LYS A 17 7.16 -7.13 -5.47
N LYS A 18 6.09 -6.35 -5.58
CA LYS A 18 5.90 -5.37 -6.66
C LYS A 18 6.58 -4.05 -6.33
N TRP A 19 6.38 -3.56 -5.10
CA TRP A 19 6.82 -2.23 -4.67
C TRP A 19 7.41 -2.28 -3.27
N ASP A 20 8.37 -1.39 -3.02
CA ASP A 20 8.80 -0.99 -1.70
C ASP A 20 8.18 0.36 -1.35
N ALA A 21 7.53 0.46 -0.20
CA ALA A 21 7.21 1.73 0.42
C ALA A 21 8.32 2.08 1.41
N VAL A 22 8.96 3.23 1.20
CA VAL A 22 9.99 3.73 2.10
C VAL A 22 9.40 4.86 2.94
N PHE A 23 9.32 4.63 4.25
CA PHE A 23 8.91 5.62 5.23
C PHE A 23 10.13 6.18 5.95
N MET A 24 10.05 7.45 6.33
CA MET A 24 11.03 8.13 7.18
C MET A 24 10.35 8.44 8.51
N LYS A 25 10.99 8.01 9.61
CA LYS A 25 10.57 8.30 10.98
C LYS A 25 11.07 9.69 11.40
N PRO A 26 10.52 10.28 12.48
CA PRO A 26 10.96 11.58 12.99
C PRO A 26 12.45 11.64 13.36
N ASN A 27 13.02 10.51 13.82
CA ASN A 27 14.42 10.39 14.19
C ASN A 27 15.38 10.17 12.99
N GLY A 28 14.90 10.35 11.76
CA GLY A 28 15.68 10.16 10.53
C GLY A 28 15.82 8.71 10.06
N GLN A 29 15.45 7.71 10.89
CA GLN A 29 15.49 6.31 10.47
C GLN A 29 14.48 6.03 9.36
N THR A 30 14.82 5.10 8.47
CA THR A 30 13.90 4.67 7.40
C THR A 30 13.36 3.27 7.64
N ILE A 31 12.10 3.05 7.27
CA ILE A 31 11.46 1.73 7.20
C ILE A 31 11.19 1.44 5.74
N THR A 32 11.65 0.30 5.24
CA THR A 32 11.30 -0.18 3.90
C THR A 32 10.35 -1.36 4.04
N GLN A 33 9.13 -1.22 3.53
CA GLN A 33 8.15 -2.30 3.50
C GLN A 33 7.89 -2.75 2.05
N PRO A 34 8.31 -3.97 1.69
CA PRO A 34 7.88 -4.62 0.45
C PRO A 34 6.39 -4.97 0.50
N PHE A 35 5.64 -4.72 -0.57
CA PHE A 35 4.22 -5.05 -0.67
C PHE A 35 3.76 -5.34 -2.11
N GLY A 36 2.61 -6.01 -2.21
CA GLY A 36 2.03 -6.49 -3.46
C GLY A 36 2.82 -7.65 -4.09
N GLN A 37 2.12 -8.64 -4.65
CA GLN A 37 2.78 -9.77 -5.32
C GLN A 37 3.19 -9.40 -6.75
N ARG A 38 4.43 -9.69 -7.13
CA ARG A 38 4.92 -9.51 -8.51
C ARG A 38 4.22 -10.49 -9.46
N GLY A 39 3.95 -10.07 -10.69
CA GLY A 39 3.19 -10.85 -11.68
C GLY A 39 1.66 -10.74 -11.55
N TYR A 40 1.14 -10.42 -10.36
CA TYR A 40 -0.31 -10.36 -10.14
C TYR A 40 -0.92 -9.01 -10.58
N SER A 41 -2.18 -9.07 -11.03
CA SER A 41 -2.98 -7.90 -11.39
C SER A 41 -3.73 -7.34 -10.17
N ASP A 42 -3.91 -6.03 -10.14
CA ASP A 42 -4.59 -5.30 -9.06
C ASP A 42 -5.45 -4.16 -9.64
N TYR A 43 -6.18 -3.46 -8.78
CA TYR A 43 -7.15 -2.46 -9.22
C TYR A 43 -6.52 -1.31 -10.01
N THR A 44 -5.25 -0.98 -9.75
CA THR A 44 -4.52 0.05 -10.49
C THR A 44 -4.20 -0.33 -11.93
N LYS A 45 -4.29 -1.63 -12.27
CA LYS A 45 -4.11 -2.15 -13.62
C LYS A 45 -5.44 -2.41 -14.31
N HIS A 46 -6.27 -3.27 -13.73
CA HIS A 46 -7.45 -3.81 -14.39
C HIS A 46 -8.74 -2.99 -14.14
N LYS A 47 -8.75 -2.06 -13.18
CA LYS A 47 -9.86 -1.12 -12.88
C LYS A 47 -11.23 -1.77 -12.67
N ASN A 48 -11.27 -3.04 -12.26
CA ASN A 48 -12.50 -3.82 -12.09
C ASN A 48 -12.98 -3.71 -10.64
N LEU A 49 -14.14 -3.07 -10.45
CA LEU A 49 -14.70 -2.78 -9.14
C LEU A 49 -15.13 -4.06 -8.39
N THR A 50 -15.65 -5.06 -9.09
CA THR A 50 -16.05 -6.35 -8.50
C THR A 50 -14.86 -7.10 -7.92
N ARG A 51 -13.73 -7.16 -8.65
CA ARG A 51 -12.49 -7.76 -8.15
C ARG A 51 -11.96 -7.03 -6.90
N LYS A 52 -12.05 -5.70 -6.88
CA LYS A 52 -11.70 -4.90 -5.71
C LYS A 52 -12.57 -5.22 -4.50
N LYS A 53 -13.90 -5.29 -4.69
CA LYS A 53 -14.84 -5.66 -3.61
C LYS A 53 -14.51 -7.04 -3.03
N ARG A 54 -14.27 -8.04 -3.89
CA ARG A 54 -13.88 -9.40 -3.48
C ARG A 54 -12.56 -9.44 -2.71
N TYR A 55 -11.55 -8.70 -3.18
CA TYR A 55 -10.27 -8.59 -2.48
C TYR A 55 -10.44 -8.03 -1.06
N ILE A 56 -11.17 -6.93 -0.91
CA ILE A 56 -11.41 -6.29 0.39
C ILE A 56 -12.19 -7.22 1.32
N ALA A 57 -13.24 -7.88 0.82
CA ALA A 57 -14.05 -8.80 1.61
C ALA A 57 -13.22 -9.99 2.12
N ARG A 58 -12.35 -10.57 1.28
CA ARG A 58 -11.48 -11.68 1.68
C ARG A 58 -10.48 -11.26 2.75
N HIS A 59 -9.81 -10.12 2.57
CA HIS A 59 -8.78 -9.69 3.53
C HIS A 59 -9.34 -9.10 4.81
N ALA A 60 -10.58 -8.57 4.80
CA ALA A 60 -11.28 -8.21 6.04
C ALA A 60 -11.46 -9.42 6.98
N ARG A 61 -11.62 -10.62 6.42
CA ARG A 61 -11.75 -11.88 7.18
C ARG A 61 -10.42 -12.46 7.64
N MET A 62 -9.28 -11.89 7.23
CA MET A 62 -7.94 -12.35 7.61
C MET A 62 -7.37 -11.59 8.82
N HIS A 63 -8.23 -10.87 9.55
CA HIS A 63 -7.83 -10.06 10.71
C HIS A 63 -6.76 -9.00 10.40
N GLU A 64 -6.67 -8.51 9.16
CA GLU A 64 -5.74 -7.43 8.81
C GLU A 64 -6.17 -6.11 9.47
N ASP A 65 -5.34 -5.59 10.37
CA ASP A 65 -5.52 -4.29 10.99
C ASP A 65 -5.01 -3.18 10.07
N TRP A 66 -5.88 -2.70 9.19
CA TRP A 66 -5.56 -1.64 8.23
C TRP A 66 -5.37 -0.23 8.84
N LYS A 67 -4.94 -0.18 10.10
CA LYS A 67 -4.72 1.03 10.90
C LYS A 67 -3.28 1.53 10.80
N ASP A 68 -2.30 0.63 10.69
CA ASP A 68 -0.89 0.98 10.56
C ASP A 68 -0.50 1.18 9.08
N PRO A 69 -0.08 2.40 8.66
CA PRO A 69 0.31 2.67 7.28
C PRO A 69 1.57 1.93 6.83
N THR A 70 2.41 1.47 7.76
CA THR A 70 3.68 0.81 7.42
C THR A 70 3.54 -0.67 7.12
N ARG A 71 2.39 -1.30 7.42
CA ARG A 71 2.15 -2.74 7.16
C ARG A 71 1.83 -3.02 5.69
N ALA A 72 2.34 -4.15 5.18
CA ALA A 72 2.15 -4.57 3.79
C ALA A 72 0.67 -4.76 3.39
N GLY A 73 -0.18 -5.24 4.31
CA GLY A 73 -1.63 -5.39 4.08
C GLY A 73 -2.32 -4.04 3.88
N THR A 74 -2.04 -3.06 4.74
CA THR A 74 -2.53 -1.68 4.62
C THR A 74 -2.10 -1.03 3.32
N LEU A 75 -0.80 -1.13 2.99
CA LEU A 75 -0.25 -0.63 1.72
C LEU A 75 -0.97 -1.28 0.53
N SER A 76 -1.13 -2.61 0.53
CA SER A 76 -1.79 -3.31 -0.56
C SER A 76 -3.25 -2.88 -0.72
N ARG A 77 -4.02 -2.81 0.38
CA ARG A 77 -5.41 -2.36 0.36
C ARG A 77 -5.57 -0.97 -0.24
N TYR A 78 -4.82 0.01 0.25
CA TYR A 78 -5.06 1.40 -0.10
C TYR A 78 -4.31 1.83 -1.35
N ILE A 79 -3.13 1.26 -1.64
CA ILE A 79 -2.30 1.67 -2.77
C ILE A 79 -2.64 0.85 -4.02
N LEU A 80 -2.79 -0.48 -3.90
CA LEU A 80 -3.06 -1.37 -5.03
C LEU A 80 -4.56 -1.63 -5.26
N TRP A 81 -5.37 -1.53 -4.21
CA TRP A 81 -6.81 -1.78 -4.25
C TRP A 81 -7.66 -0.56 -3.87
N GLY A 82 -7.06 0.62 -3.76
CA GLY A 82 -7.74 1.86 -3.37
C GLY A 82 -8.40 2.60 -4.53
N LYS A 83 -7.61 3.22 -5.40
CA LYS A 83 -8.06 4.02 -6.55
C LYS A 83 -7.63 3.40 -7.89
N PRO A 84 -8.25 3.79 -9.03
CA PRO A 84 -7.99 3.17 -10.34
C PRO A 84 -6.58 3.39 -10.89
N THR A 85 -5.80 4.33 -10.33
CA THR A 85 -4.41 4.58 -10.72
C THR A 85 -3.52 4.61 -9.49
N LEU A 86 -2.28 4.14 -9.64
CA LEU A 86 -1.30 4.12 -8.56
C LEU A 86 -1.08 5.51 -7.96
N LYS A 87 -0.92 6.54 -8.82
CA LYS A 87 -0.73 7.94 -8.39
C LYS A 87 -1.91 8.46 -7.55
N ALA A 88 -3.14 8.17 -7.97
CA ALA A 88 -4.33 8.58 -7.21
C ALA A 88 -4.44 7.84 -5.87
N SER A 89 -4.10 6.55 -5.85
CA SER A 89 -4.09 5.76 -4.61
C SER A 89 -3.06 6.29 -3.63
N ILE A 90 -1.84 6.61 -4.08
CA ILE A 90 -0.77 7.17 -3.22
C ILE A 90 -1.21 8.50 -2.61
N ARG A 91 -1.77 9.43 -3.40
CA ARG A 91 -2.28 10.70 -2.86
C ARG A 91 -3.37 10.47 -1.80
N SER A 92 -4.31 9.56 -2.09
CA SER A 92 -5.37 9.20 -1.15
C SER A 92 -4.82 8.56 0.12
N PHE A 93 -3.76 7.76 0.02
CA PHE A 93 -3.09 7.11 1.14
C PHE A 93 -2.40 8.13 2.05
N LYS A 94 -1.58 9.02 1.47
CA LYS A 94 -0.91 10.12 2.18
C LYS A 94 -1.91 10.97 2.97
N LYS A 95 -3.00 11.41 2.32
CA LYS A 95 -4.07 12.19 2.97
C LYS A 95 -4.73 11.42 4.11
N LYS A 96 -4.97 10.10 3.95
CA LYS A 96 -5.66 9.30 4.96
C LYS A 96 -4.82 9.09 6.23
N PHE A 97 -3.53 8.81 6.05
CA PHE A 97 -2.65 8.43 7.17
C PHE A 97 -1.78 9.59 7.66
N HIS A 98 -1.84 10.75 7.02
CA HIS A 98 -1.01 11.91 7.32
C HIS A 98 0.48 11.58 7.25
N VAL A 99 0.87 10.91 6.15
CA VAL A 99 2.24 10.48 5.82
C VAL A 99 2.71 11.03 4.48
#